data_AF-Q98AS9-F1
#
_entry.id   AF-Q98AS9-F1
#
_cell.length_a   1.000
_cell.length_b   1.000
_cell.length_c   1.000
_cell.angle_alpha   90.00
_cell.angle_beta   90.00
_cell.angle_gamma   90.00
#
_symmetry.space_group_name_H-M   'P 1'
#
loop_
_entity.id
_entity.type
_entity.pdbx_description
1 polymer ?
#
loop_
_entity_poly.entity_id
_entity_poly.type
_entity_poly.pdbx_seq_one_letter_code
_entity_poly.pdbx_strand_id
1 'polypeptide(L)'
;MRSWPSKRVPTWRGRNDRLARKGIMSDLALLQKKVRKLQSRAGAAKMELHDLAEDLPVNWTEIEAVAWKAFEVFAELDAAKEELAALENSQ
;
A
#
# COMPACT_ATOMS: atom_id res chain seq x y z
N MET A 1 -29.70 -24.62 49.53
CA MET A 1 -30.00 -24.00 48.22
C MET A 1 -28.68 -23.65 47.53
N ARG A 2 -28.30 -24.37 46.47
CA ARG A 2 -27.05 -24.10 45.74
C ARG A 2 -27.32 -23.09 44.63
N SER A 3 -26.86 -21.86 44.80
CA SER A 3 -26.93 -20.81 43.77
C SER A 3 -25.94 -21.11 42.65
N TRP A 4 -26.42 -21.18 41.41
CA TRP A 4 -25.56 -21.30 40.23
C TRP A 4 -25.02 -19.92 39.81
N PRO A 5 -23.74 -19.79 39.41
CA PRO A 5 -23.21 -18.53 38.90
C PRO A 5 -23.67 -18.31 37.45
N SER A 6 -24.41 -17.22 37.23
CA SER A 6 -24.79 -16.72 35.91
C SER A 6 -23.55 -16.40 35.08
N LYS A 7 -23.22 -17.27 34.12
CA LYS A 7 -22.17 -16.99 33.12
C LYS A 7 -22.67 -15.89 32.19
N ARG A 8 -22.06 -14.70 32.27
CA ARG A 8 -22.27 -13.62 31.30
C ARG A 8 -21.89 -14.12 29.90
N VAL A 9 -22.90 -14.31 29.04
CA VAL A 9 -22.70 -14.56 27.61
C VAL A 9 -22.18 -13.28 26.96
N PRO A 10 -21.06 -13.32 26.19
CA PRO A 10 -20.58 -12.16 25.46
C PRO A 10 -21.64 -11.70 24.44
N THR A 11 -22.00 -10.43 24.47
CA THR A 11 -22.97 -9.87 23.53
C THR A 11 -22.40 -9.95 22.11
N TRP A 12 -23.25 -10.31 21.14
CA TRP A 12 -22.88 -10.48 19.73
C TRP A 12 -22.18 -9.25 19.12
N ARG A 13 -22.48 -8.04 19.62
CA ARG A 13 -22.00 -6.75 19.12
C ARG A 13 -20.47 -6.58 19.21
N GLY A 14 -19.84 -7.00 20.31
CA GLY A 14 -18.38 -6.82 20.51
C GLY A 14 -17.49 -7.78 19.71
N ARG A 15 -18.05 -8.85 19.12
CA ARG A 15 -17.30 -9.73 18.20
C ARG A 15 -17.12 -9.09 16.83
N ASN A 16 -18.11 -8.34 16.35
CA ASN A 16 -18.07 -7.71 15.04
C ASN A 16 -16.98 -6.63 14.97
N ASP A 17 -16.89 -5.79 16.00
CA ASP A 17 -15.88 -4.72 16.06
C ASP A 17 -14.45 -5.26 16.07
N ARG A 18 -14.22 -6.42 16.71
CA ARG A 18 -12.90 -7.04 16.76
C ARG A 18 -12.48 -7.64 15.41
N LEU A 19 -13.42 -8.24 14.69
CA LEU A 19 -13.18 -8.77 13.35
C LEU A 19 -12.92 -7.63 12.35
N ALA A 20 -13.69 -6.55 12.43
CA ALA A 20 -13.49 -5.35 11.61
C ALA A 20 -12.11 -4.73 11.84
N ARG A 21 -11.69 -4.53 13.10
CA ARG A 21 -10.34 -4.04 13.43
C ARG A 21 -9.23 -4.96 12.93
N LYS A 22 -9.43 -6.28 13.03
CA LYS A 22 -8.45 -7.25 12.52
C LYS A 22 -8.32 -7.17 10.99
N GLY A 23 -9.43 -6.96 10.27
CA GLY A 23 -9.44 -6.73 8.82
C GLY A 23 -8.69 -5.45 8.44
N ILE A 24 -8.98 -4.33 9.11
CA ILE A 24 -8.30 -3.05 8.88
C ILE A 24 -6.78 -3.18 9.10
N MET A 25 -6.36 -3.86 10.17
CA MET A 25 -4.94 -4.09 10.43
C MET A 25 -4.27 -4.98 9.38
N SER A 26 -4.97 -5.97 8.81
CA SER A 26 -4.42 -6.75 7.70
C SER A 26 -4.34 -5.95 6.41
N ASP A 27 -5.33 -5.12 6.11
CA ASP A 27 -5.37 -4.30 4.89
C ASP A 27 -4.26 -3.24 4.92
N LEU A 28 -4.05 -2.60 6.07
CA LEU A 28 -2.95 -1.66 6.30
C LEU A 28 -1.59 -2.34 6.09
N ALA A 29 -1.39 -3.55 6.62
CA ALA A 29 -0.14 -4.29 6.43
C ALA A 29 0.10 -4.67 4.95
N LEU A 30 -0.95 -5.05 4.22
CA LEU A 30 -0.87 -5.34 2.79
C LEU A 30 -0.53 -4.08 1.99
N LEU A 31 -1.14 -2.96 2.32
CA LEU A 31 -0.92 -1.68 1.63
C LEU A 31 0.49 -1.13 1.89
N GLN A 32 0.98 -1.20 3.13
CA GLN A 32 2.37 -0.85 3.45
C GLN A 32 3.38 -1.70 2.65
N LYS A 33 3.10 -3.01 2.51
CA LYS A 33 3.93 -3.90 1.68
C LYS A 33 3.88 -3.48 0.20
N LYS A 34 2.71 -3.11 -0.32
CA LYS A 34 2.53 -2.61 -1.69
C LYS A 34 3.33 -1.32 -1.91
N VAL A 35 3.22 -0.34 -1.01
CA VAL A 35 3.97 0.93 -1.08
C VAL A 35 5.48 0.67 -1.12
N ARG A 36 6.01 -0.19 -0.24
CA ARG A 36 7.45 -0.53 -0.24
C ARG A 36 7.91 -1.15 -1.57
N LYS A 37 7.09 -2.04 -2.15
CA LYS A 37 7.37 -2.64 -3.46
C LYS A 37 7.36 -1.57 -4.56
N LEU A 38 6.40 -0.65 -4.53
CA LEU A 38 6.31 0.45 -5.48
C LEU A 38 7.48 1.44 -5.35
N GLN A 39 7.95 1.73 -4.13
CA GLN A 39 9.14 2.57 -3.91
C GLN A 39 10.39 1.98 -4.57
N SER A 40 10.60 0.67 -4.42
CA SER A 40 11.73 -0.01 -5.09
C SER A 40 11.61 0.04 -6.61
N ARG A 41 10.41 -0.21 -7.17
CA ARG A 41 10.15 -0.11 -8.62
C ARG A 41 10.36 1.32 -9.13
N ALA A 42 9.87 2.32 -8.40
CA ALA A 42 10.02 3.74 -8.77
C ALA A 42 11.49 4.16 -8.77
N GLY A 43 12.27 3.69 -7.79
CA GLY A 43 13.72 3.89 -7.76
C GLY A 43 14.41 3.29 -8.97
N ALA A 44 14.07 2.06 -9.36
CA ALA A 44 14.64 1.42 -10.55
C ALA A 44 14.27 2.17 -11.85
N ALA A 45 13.00 2.52 -12.04
CA ALA A 45 12.54 3.25 -13.22
C ALA A 45 13.16 4.65 -13.32
N LYS A 46 13.39 5.32 -12.16
CA LYS A 46 14.13 6.59 -12.12
C LYS A 46 15.56 6.41 -12.63
N MET A 47 16.25 5.34 -12.23
CA MET A 47 17.63 5.11 -12.63
C MET A 47 17.73 4.74 -14.11
N GLU A 48 16.83 3.92 -14.61
CA GLU A 48 16.72 3.63 -16.03
C GLU A 48 16.51 4.89 -16.88
N LEU A 49 15.63 5.81 -16.43
CA LEU A 49 15.42 7.09 -17.12
C LEU A 49 16.65 8.02 -17.04
N HIS A 50 17.32 8.05 -15.89
CA HIS A 50 18.55 8.81 -15.70
C HIS A 50 19.65 8.34 -16.65
N ASP A 51 19.92 7.03 -16.66
CA ASP A 51 20.98 6.43 -17.46
C ASP A 51 20.69 6.63 -18.96
N LEU A 52 19.43 6.47 -19.38
CA LEU A 52 19.01 6.78 -20.76
C LEU A 52 19.30 8.24 -21.15
N ALA A 53 19.04 9.19 -20.24
CA ALA A 53 19.25 10.60 -20.51
C ALA A 53 20.75 10.97 -20.60
N GLU A 54 21.61 10.31 -19.81
CA GLU A 54 23.06 10.50 -19.87
C GLU A 54 23.67 9.93 -21.16
N ASP A 55 23.12 8.84 -21.70
CA ASP A 55 23.65 8.14 -22.88
C ASP A 55 23.22 8.75 -24.23
N LEU A 56 22.38 9.80 -24.24
CA LEU A 56 21.92 10.41 -25.49
C LEU A 56 23.10 10.93 -26.34
N PRO A 57 23.06 10.72 -27.68
CA PRO A 57 21.92 10.29 -28.49
C PRO A 57 21.73 8.77 -28.62
N VAL A 58 22.48 7.95 -27.89
CA VAL A 58 22.30 6.48 -27.92
C VAL A 58 20.91 6.13 -27.36
N ASN A 59 20.22 5.17 -27.99
CA ASN A 59 18.88 4.70 -27.59
C ASN A 59 17.79 5.79 -27.49
N TRP A 60 17.93 6.92 -28.20
CA TRP A 60 16.95 8.02 -28.16
C TRP A 60 15.51 7.59 -28.52
N THR A 61 15.33 6.49 -29.26
CA THR A 61 14.02 5.93 -29.60
C THR A 61 13.26 5.39 -28.38
N GLU A 62 13.96 5.09 -27.29
CA GLU A 62 13.37 4.54 -26.06
C GLU A 62 12.86 5.63 -25.09
N ILE A 63 13.11 6.92 -25.37
CA ILE A 63 12.76 8.04 -24.48
C ILE A 63 11.29 7.98 -24.07
N GLU A 64 10.38 7.82 -25.02
CA GLU A 64 8.95 7.81 -24.73
C GLU A 64 8.57 6.62 -23.84
N ALA A 65 9.07 5.43 -24.16
CA ALA A 65 8.76 4.20 -23.43
C ALA A 65 9.28 4.24 -21.99
N VAL A 66 10.54 4.64 -21.79
CA VAL A 66 11.17 4.70 -20.47
C VAL A 66 10.56 5.82 -19.62
N ALA A 67 10.30 6.99 -20.21
CA ALA A 67 9.63 8.08 -19.50
C ALA A 67 8.21 7.70 -19.07
N TRP A 68 7.44 7.03 -19.96
CA TRP A 68 6.10 6.57 -19.65
C TRP A 68 6.11 5.54 -18.51
N LYS A 69 7.01 4.56 -18.57
CA LYS A 69 7.19 3.57 -17.50
C LYS A 69 7.52 4.21 -16.16
N ALA A 70 8.42 5.20 -16.14
CA ALA A 70 8.73 5.93 -14.92
C ALA A 70 7.50 6.66 -14.39
N PHE A 71 6.79 7.39 -15.25
CA PHE A 71 5.56 8.09 -14.90
C PHE A 71 4.51 7.16 -14.26
N GLU A 72 4.18 6.04 -14.90
CA GLU A 72 3.17 5.10 -14.40
C GLU A 72 3.51 4.57 -13.01
N VAL A 73 4.77 4.18 -12.78
CA VAL A 73 5.19 3.62 -11.49
C VAL A 73 5.16 4.68 -10.39
N PHE A 74 5.52 5.93 -10.69
CA PHE A 74 5.39 7.03 -9.73
C PHE A 74 3.93 7.38 -9.45
N ALA A 75 3.05 7.36 -10.46
CA ALA A 75 1.61 7.57 -10.28
C ALA A 75 0.98 6.46 -9.42
N GLU A 76 1.32 5.19 -9.66
CA GLU A 76 0.88 4.08 -8.80
C GLU A 76 1.37 4.23 -7.36
N LEU A 77 2.64 4.65 -7.18
CA LEU A 77 3.21 4.86 -5.85
C LEU A 77 2.49 5.98 -5.10
N ASP A 78 2.17 7.07 -5.77
CA ASP A 78 1.51 8.22 -5.16
C ASP A 78 0.09 7.86 -4.70
N ALA A 79 -0.71 7.26 -5.59
CA ALA A 79 -2.04 6.77 -5.26
C ALA A 79 -2.02 5.78 -4.07
N ALA A 80 -1.05 4.87 -4.02
CA ALA A 80 -0.92 3.93 -2.90
C ALA A 80 -0.54 4.60 -1.57
N LYS A 81 0.23 5.70 -1.61
CA LYS A 81 0.55 6.49 -0.41
C LYS A 81 -0.67 7.28 0.07
N GLU A 82 -1.46 7.84 -0.83
CA GLU A 82 -2.71 8.53 -0.49
C GLU A 82 -3.71 7.57 0.16
N GLU A 83 -3.88 6.36 -0.40
CA GLU A 83 -4.72 5.31 0.17
C GLU A 83 -4.23 4.91 1.59
N LEU A 84 -2.91 4.80 1.77
CA LEU A 84 -2.32 4.46 3.06
C LEU A 84 -2.56 5.55 4.10
N ALA A 85 -2.34 6.81 3.72
CA ALA A 85 -2.59 7.95 4.59
C ALA A 85 -4.07 8.07 4.98
N ALA A 86 -4.99 7.82 4.05
CA ALA A 86 -6.43 7.84 4.32
C ALA A 86 -6.85 6.76 5.33
N LEU A 87 -6.28 5.55 5.23
CA LEU A 87 -6.53 4.46 6.17
C LEU A 87 -5.90 4.70 7.54
N GLU A 88 -4.70 5.28 7.60
CA GLU A 88 -4.02 5.65 8.85
C GLU A 88 -4.76 6.78 9.59
N ASN A 89 -5.29 7.77 8.86
CA ASN A 89 -6.07 8.88 9.44
C ASN A 89 -7.50 8.48 9.87
N SER A 90 -7.98 7.31 9.46
CA SER A 90 -9.29 6.78 9.84
C SER A 90 -9.25 5.90 11.10
N GLN A 91 -8.08 5.77 11.75
CA GLN A 91 -7.88 5.09 13.04
C GLN A 91 -8.10 6.02 14.23
#